data_AF-A0A4S4LWP2-F1
#
_entry.id   AF-A0A4S4LWP2-F1
#
_cell.length_a   1.000
_cell.length_b   1.000
_cell.length_c   1.000
_cell.angle_alpha   90.00
_cell.angle_beta   90.00
_cell.angle_gamma   90.00
#
_symmetry.space_group_name_H-M   'P 1'
#
loop_
_entity.id
_entity.type
_entity.pdbx_description
1 polymer ?
#
loop_
_entity_poly.entity_id
_entity_poly.type
_entity_poly.pdbx_seq_one_letter_code
_entity_poly.pdbx_strand_id
1 'polypeptide(L)'
;MAELGLTAFLISAGNHSHAWPSPRYHSLLILFLFDAVWTTMFSTAYMLWIVDGAVHLLASIASSIIWLLITSVIWGTAAGIMHNTRSGGDCLNLPKVSRCRQSLSVEALGWSEFALCIATLLATLSWVRDSRKSYRDSFYV
;
A
#
# COMPACT_ATOMS: atom_id res chain seq x y z
N MET A 1 6.20 5.12 -1.51
CA MET A 1 6.94 6.11 -0.68
C MET A 1 6.54 7.56 -0.95
N ALA A 2 6.12 7.91 -2.17
CA ALA A 2 5.64 9.27 -2.46
C ALA A 2 4.37 9.62 -1.65
N GLU A 3 3.53 8.62 -1.35
CA GLU A 3 2.35 8.78 -0.52
C GLU A 3 2.67 9.14 0.94
N LEU A 4 3.75 8.63 1.52
CA LEU A 4 4.17 8.98 2.89
C LEU A 4 4.50 10.47 3.01
N GLY A 5 5.30 10.99 2.08
CA GLY A 5 5.63 12.42 2.04
C GLY A 5 4.42 13.31 1.76
N LEU A 6 3.54 12.88 0.84
CA LEU A 6 2.35 13.63 0.47
C LEU A 6 1.32 13.69 1.59
N THR A 7 1.05 12.58 2.28
CA THR A 7 0.10 12.52 3.41
C THR A 7 0.63 13.29 4.61
N ALA A 8 1.92 13.16 4.94
CA ALA A 8 2.56 13.94 6.00
C ALA A 8 2.50 15.45 5.71
N PHE A 9 2.78 15.86 4.47
CA PHE A 9 2.64 17.26 4.05
C PHE A 9 1.20 17.74 4.15
N LEU A 10 0.23 16.95 3.68
CA LEU A 10 -1.20 17.29 3.74
C LEU A 10 -1.69 17.47 5.18
N ILE A 11 -1.23 16.61 6.09
CA ILE A 11 -1.53 16.69 7.53
C ILE A 11 -0.91 17.96 8.12
N SER A 12 0.38 18.21 7.87
CA SER A 12 1.07 19.41 8.36
C SER A 12 0.40 20.71 7.87
N ALA A 13 0.10 20.78 6.57
CA ALA A 13 -0.57 21.92 5.96
C ALA A 13 -2.01 22.09 6.48
N GLY A 14 -2.74 20.99 6.70
CA GLY A 14 -4.08 21.03 7.30
C GLY A 14 -4.07 21.53 8.74
N ASN A 15 -3.06 21.14 9.51
CA ASN A 15 -2.87 21.58 10.89
C ASN A 15 -2.55 23.09 10.96
N HIS A 16 -1.70 23.60 10.07
CA HIS A 16 -1.37 25.04 10.00
C HIS A 16 -2.56 25.91 9.61
N SER A 17 -3.47 25.37 8.79
CA SER A 17 -4.63 26.12 8.29
C SER A 17 -5.85 26.05 9.24
N HIS A 18 -5.82 25.19 10.27
CA HIS A 18 -6.96 24.80 11.12
C HIS A 18 -8.26 24.43 10.35
N ALA A 19 -8.15 24.14 9.05
CA ALA A 19 -9.29 23.94 8.17
C ALA A 19 -9.11 22.60 7.44
N TRP A 20 -9.86 21.60 7.88
CA TRP A 20 -9.96 20.30 7.24
C TRP A 20 -11.25 20.25 6.40
N PRO A 21 -11.24 19.67 5.19
CA PRO A 21 -12.45 19.53 4.38
C PRO A 21 -13.54 18.74 5.11
N SER A 22 -13.14 17.74 5.88
CA SER A 22 -14.00 17.01 6.82
C SER A 22 -13.15 16.31 7.88
N PRO A 23 -13.70 16.01 9.07
CA PRO A 23 -13.02 15.19 10.08
C PRO A 23 -12.66 13.79 9.55
N ARG A 24 -13.53 13.20 8.71
CA ARG A 24 -13.31 11.89 8.09
C ARG A 24 -12.09 11.89 7.17
N TYR A 25 -11.93 12.94 6.37
CA TYR A 25 -10.77 13.10 5.49
C TYR A 25 -9.45 13.13 6.28
N HIS A 26 -9.43 13.81 7.44
CA HIS A 26 -8.25 13.85 8.30
C HIS A 26 -7.89 12.46 8.84
N SER A 27 -8.87 11.71 9.35
CA SER A 27 -8.64 10.33 9.83
C SER A 27 -8.12 9.41 8.72
N LEU A 28 -8.60 9.56 7.48
CA LEU A 28 -8.12 8.78 6.35
C LEU A 28 -6.68 9.12 5.97
N LEU A 29 -6.28 10.39 5.98
CA LEU A 29 -4.89 10.75 5.74
C LEU A 29 -3.93 10.12 6.76
N ILE A 30 -4.36 10.02 8.03
CA ILE A 30 -3.59 9.33 9.07
C ILE A 30 -3.52 7.83 8.79
N LEU A 31 -4.63 7.21 8.35
CA LEU A 31 -4.64 5.80 7.94
C LEU A 31 -3.66 5.56 6.79
N PHE A 32 -3.69 6.37 5.74
CA PHE A 32 -2.73 6.28 4.62
C PHE A 32 -1.28 6.48 5.06
N LEU A 33 -1.03 7.37 6.03
CA LEU A 33 0.31 7.55 6.59
C LEU A 33 0.76 6.30 7.35
N PHE A 34 -0.12 5.73 8.18
CA PHE A 34 0.13 4.48 8.89
C PHE A 34 0.40 3.34 7.91
N ASP A 35 -0.40 3.20 6.86
CA ASP A 35 -0.26 2.17 5.84
C ASP A 35 1.07 2.29 5.10
N ALA A 36 1.49 3.52 4.77
CA ALA A 36 2.78 3.77 4.15
C ALA A 36 3.96 3.41 5.07
N VAL A 37 3.87 3.73 6.37
CA VAL A 37 4.90 3.35 7.35
C VAL A 37 4.91 1.83 7.57
N TRP A 38 3.73 1.21 7.65
CA TRP A 38 3.57 -0.24 7.76
C TRP A 38 4.22 -0.96 6.58
N THR A 39 3.90 -0.56 5.35
CA THR A 39 4.47 -1.21 4.17
C THR A 39 5.97 -1.00 4.05
N THR A 40 6.46 0.21 4.30
CA THR A 40 7.90 0.50 4.23
C THR A 40 8.70 -0.25 5.31
N MET A 41 8.22 -0.27 6.55
CA MET A 41 8.91 -0.96 7.65
C MET A 41 9.01 -2.47 7.39
N PHE A 42 7.90 -3.13 7.04
CA PHE A 42 7.91 -4.56 6.77
C PHE A 42 8.62 -4.91 5.48
N SER A 43 8.44 -4.13 4.40
CA SER A 43 9.17 -4.35 3.14
C SER A 43 10.68 -4.21 3.34
N THR A 44 11.14 -3.25 4.14
CA THR A 44 12.57 -3.08 4.44
C THR A 44 13.08 -4.24 5.28
N ALA A 45 12.33 -4.68 6.29
CA ALA A 45 12.68 -5.86 7.08
C ALA A 45 12.81 -7.12 6.20
N TYR A 46 11.87 -7.36 5.28
CA TYR A 46 11.96 -8.47 4.32
C TYR A 46 13.18 -8.36 3.40
N MET A 47 13.51 -7.17 2.91
CA MET A 47 14.70 -6.96 2.06
C MET A 47 16.01 -7.18 2.82
N LEU A 48 16.14 -6.65 4.03
CA LEU A 48 17.31 -6.86 4.87
C LEU A 48 17.50 -8.35 5.21
N TRP A 49 16.40 -9.06 5.46
CA TRP A 49 16.46 -10.50 5.71
C TRP A 49 16.85 -11.35 4.49
N ILE A 50 16.48 -10.94 3.28
CA ILE A 50 16.97 -11.57 2.04
C ILE A 50 18.50 -11.40 1.91
N VAL A 51 19.03 -10.23 2.29
CA VAL A 51 20.45 -9.92 2.20
C VAL A 51 21.27 -10.65 3.27
N ASP A 52 20.75 -10.80 4.48
CA ASP A 52 21.44 -11.49 5.60
C ASP A 52 21.39 -13.04 5.52
N GLY A 53 20.66 -13.62 4.56
CA GLY A 53 20.65 -15.07 4.33
C GLY A 53 20.05 -15.93 5.44
N ALA A 54 19.28 -15.33 6.37
CA ALA A 54 18.79 -16.02 7.56
C ALA A 54 17.56 -16.93 7.26
N VAL A 55 17.79 -18.24 7.35
CA VAL A 55 16.85 -19.32 7.03
C VAL A 55 15.98 -19.71 8.24
N HIS A 56 15.19 -18.80 8.82
CA HIS A 56 14.33 -19.18 9.96
C HIS A 56 12.90 -18.62 9.87
N LEU A 57 11.95 -19.54 9.61
CA LEU A 57 10.48 -19.58 9.85
C LEU A 57 9.59 -18.34 9.54
N LEU A 58 10.04 -17.11 9.78
CA LEU A 58 9.41 -15.86 9.32
C LEU A 58 9.77 -15.49 7.88
N ALA A 59 10.83 -16.08 7.33
CA ALA A 59 11.16 -16.13 5.90
C ALA A 59 10.39 -17.23 5.14
N SER A 60 9.30 -17.73 5.72
CA SER A 60 8.43 -18.68 5.04
C SER A 60 7.60 -17.94 4.01
N ILE A 61 7.52 -18.47 2.79
CA ILE A 61 6.66 -17.95 1.73
C ILE A 61 5.21 -17.74 2.23
N ALA A 62 4.77 -18.52 3.22
CA ALA A 62 3.48 -18.37 3.87
C ALA A 62 3.31 -17.04 4.66
N SER A 63 4.31 -16.58 5.41
CA SER A 63 4.22 -15.32 6.16
C SER A 63 4.17 -14.12 5.21
N SER A 64 4.94 -14.16 4.12
CA SER A 64 4.90 -13.14 3.07
C SER A 64 3.53 -13.07 2.38
N ILE A 65 2.89 -14.21 2.10
CA ILE A 65 1.53 -14.26 1.53
C ILE A 65 0.51 -13.65 2.51
N ILE A 66 0.57 -14.00 3.80
CA ILE A 66 -0.35 -13.46 4.82
C ILE A 66 -0.15 -11.95 4.95
N TRP A 67 1.09 -11.49 4.98
CA TRP A 67 1.40 -10.06 5.05
C TRP A 67 0.93 -9.29 3.80
N LEU A 68 1.12 -9.84 2.60
CA LEU A 68 0.61 -9.25 1.36
C LEU A 68 -0.93 -9.20 1.33
N LEU A 69 -1.60 -10.23 1.85
CA LEU A 69 -3.06 -10.24 1.98
C LEU A 69 -3.55 -9.12 2.89
N ILE A 70 -3.00 -9.03 4.11
CA ILE A 70 -3.36 -7.98 5.08
C ILE A 70 -3.13 -6.61 4.47
N THR A 71 -1.94 -6.42 3.87
CA THR A 71 -1.56 -5.16 3.24
C THR A 71 -2.51 -4.79 2.10
N SER A 72 -2.89 -5.75 1.24
CA SER A 72 -3.86 -5.52 0.16
C SER A 72 -5.25 -5.12 0.68
N VAL A 73 -5.72 -5.75 1.76
CA VAL A 73 -7.03 -5.42 2.36
C VAL A 73 -7.00 -4.00 2.93
N ILE A 74 -5.92 -3.66 3.64
CA ILE A 74 -5.76 -2.34 4.24
C ILE A 74 -5.72 -1.25 3.15
N TRP A 75 -4.85 -1.38 2.13
CA TRP A 75 -4.79 -0.41 1.03
C TRP A 75 -6.09 -0.31 0.23
N GLY A 76 -6.73 -1.45 -0.07
CA GLY A 76 -7.98 -1.49 -0.83
C GLY A 76 -9.14 -0.84 -0.07
N THR A 77 -9.24 -1.08 1.24
CA THR A 77 -10.27 -0.44 2.09
C THR A 77 -10.00 1.05 2.25
N ALA A 78 -8.75 1.46 2.49
CA ALA A 78 -8.36 2.86 2.57
C ALA A 78 -8.68 3.62 1.27
N ALA A 79 -8.29 3.08 0.11
CA ALA A 79 -8.58 3.66 -1.21
C ALA A 79 -10.09 3.72 -1.50
N GLY A 80 -10.83 2.65 -1.19
CA GLY A 80 -12.29 2.61 -1.39
C GLY A 80 -13.05 3.61 -0.54
N ILE A 81 -12.65 3.80 0.73
CA ILE A 81 -13.27 4.81 1.60
C ILE A 81 -12.86 6.22 1.16
N MET A 82 -11.61 6.42 0.72
CA MET A 82 -11.11 7.69 0.20
C MET A 82 -11.90 8.16 -1.03
N HIS A 83 -12.22 7.24 -1.94
CA HIS A 83 -13.04 7.52 -3.12
C HIS A 83 -14.41 8.15 -2.76
N ASN A 84 -15.03 7.67 -1.68
CA ASN A 84 -16.35 8.14 -1.23
C ASN A 84 -16.29 9.39 -0.33
N THR A 85 -15.11 9.73 0.19
CA THR A 85 -14.95 10.81 1.18
C THR A 85 -14.24 12.04 0.63
N ARG A 86 -13.55 11.92 -0.52
CA ARG A 86 -12.99 13.10 -1.19
C ARG A 86 -14.12 14.01 -1.66
N SER A 87 -13.99 15.30 -1.38
CA SER A 87 -14.85 16.34 -1.96
C SER A 87 -14.23 16.85 -3.25
N GLY A 88 -14.73 16.39 -4.39
CA GLY A 88 -14.34 16.88 -5.71
C GLY A 88 -14.36 15.79 -6.79
N GLY A 89 -14.75 16.15 -8.01
CA GLY A 89 -14.72 15.30 -9.21
C GLY A 89 -13.38 15.40 -9.95
N ASP A 90 -13.39 15.75 -11.25
CA ASP A 90 -12.19 15.76 -12.11
C ASP A 90 -11.22 16.95 -11.89
N CYS A 91 -11.42 17.78 -10.85
CA CYS A 91 -10.59 18.94 -10.51
C CYS A 91 -10.10 19.76 -11.74
N LEU A 92 -10.95 19.88 -12.77
CA LEU A 92 -10.62 20.52 -14.05
C LEU A 92 -10.47 22.03 -13.83
N ASN A 93 -9.47 22.64 -14.47
CA ASN A 93 -9.13 24.07 -14.35
C ASN A 93 -8.67 24.56 -12.97
N LEU A 94 -8.46 23.68 -11.99
CA LEU A 94 -7.78 24.06 -10.74
C LEU A 94 -6.25 24.11 -10.91
N PRO A 95 -5.56 24.97 -10.15
CA PRO A 95 -4.10 25.02 -10.17
C PRO A 95 -3.49 23.67 -9.80
N LYS A 96 -2.28 23.40 -10.34
CA LYS A 96 -1.55 22.12 -10.18
C LYS A 96 -1.42 21.72 -8.71
N VAL A 97 -1.22 22.69 -7.82
CA VAL A 97 -1.13 22.49 -6.36
C VAL A 97 -2.44 22.96 -5.71
N SER A 98 -3.50 22.18 -5.88
CA SER A 98 -4.80 22.39 -5.22
C SER A 98 -5.15 21.19 -4.35
N ARG A 99 -5.89 21.43 -3.25
CA ARG A 99 -6.32 20.37 -2.31
C ARG A 99 -7.09 19.24 -3.01
N CYS A 100 -7.91 19.57 -4.01
CA CYS A 100 -8.65 18.61 -4.84
C CYS A 100 -7.71 17.66 -5.61
N ARG A 101 -6.65 18.20 -6.25
CA ARG A 101 -5.69 17.38 -6.97
C ARG A 101 -4.82 16.54 -6.03
N GLN A 102 -4.45 17.10 -4.88
CA GLN A 102 -3.68 16.36 -3.88
C GLN A 102 -4.46 15.19 -3.30
N SER A 103 -5.75 15.35 -2.98
CA SER A 103 -6.60 14.24 -2.52
C SER A 103 -6.80 13.18 -3.60
N LEU A 104 -6.99 13.59 -4.86
CA LEU A 104 -7.04 12.68 -6.00
C LEU A 104 -5.73 11.90 -6.17
N SER A 105 -4.58 12.54 -5.98
CA SER A 105 -3.28 11.87 -6.02
C SER A 105 -3.12 10.85 -4.90
N VAL A 106 -3.56 11.15 -3.67
CA VAL A 106 -3.53 10.18 -2.56
C VAL A 106 -4.40 8.96 -2.87
N GLU A 107 -5.59 9.17 -3.42
CA GLU A 107 -6.47 8.08 -3.83
C GLU A 107 -5.82 7.21 -4.94
N ALA A 108 -5.27 7.84 -5.97
CA ALA A 108 -4.62 7.14 -7.08
C ALA A 108 -3.40 6.33 -6.61
N LEU A 109 -2.61 6.86 -5.66
CA LEU A 109 -1.51 6.13 -5.04
C LEU A 109 -2.04 4.94 -4.22
N GLY A 110 -3.15 5.10 -3.49
CA GLY A 110 -3.79 4.01 -2.77
C GLY A 110 -4.21 2.84 -3.67
N TRP A 111 -4.85 3.14 -4.79
CA TRP A 111 -5.21 2.12 -5.79
C TRP A 111 -3.99 1.47 -6.44
N SER A 112 -2.93 2.24 -6.66
CA SER A 112 -1.68 1.73 -7.24
C SER A 112 -1.00 0.73 -6.30
N GLU A 113 -0.89 1.06 -5.01
CA GLU A 113 -0.34 0.16 -4.00
C GLU A 113 -1.19 -1.10 -3.83
N PHE A 114 -2.52 -0.98 -3.83
CA PHE A 114 -3.42 -2.13 -3.85
C PHE A 114 -3.14 -3.05 -5.06
N ALA A 115 -3.06 -2.49 -6.27
CA ALA A 115 -2.79 -3.25 -7.48
C ALA A 115 -1.41 -3.94 -7.44
N LEU A 116 -0.38 -3.26 -6.93
CA LEU A 116 0.96 -3.82 -6.75
C LEU A 116 0.96 -4.96 -5.72
N CYS A 117 0.24 -4.83 -4.61
CA CYS A 117 0.09 -5.90 -3.61
C CYS A 117 -0.61 -7.13 -4.19
N ILE A 118 -1.66 -6.94 -4.98
CA ILE A 118 -2.36 -8.05 -5.63
C ILE A 118 -1.49 -8.72 -6.69
N ALA A 119 -0.80 -7.93 -7.53
CA ALA A 119 0.09 -8.45 -8.55
C ALA A 119 1.24 -9.28 -7.94
N THR A 120 1.88 -8.77 -6.89
CA THR A 120 2.95 -9.47 -6.18
C THR A 120 2.45 -10.75 -5.51
N LEU A 121 1.24 -10.75 -4.96
CA LEU A 121 0.59 -11.93 -4.40
C LEU A 121 0.32 -13.01 -5.46
N LEU A 122 -0.21 -12.62 -6.63
CA LEU A 122 -0.44 -13.55 -7.73
C LEU A 122 0.88 -14.12 -8.28
N ALA A 123 1.92 -13.28 -8.37
CA ALA A 123 3.26 -13.72 -8.75
C ALA A 123 3.84 -14.73 -7.76
N THR A 124 3.70 -14.50 -6.44
CA THR A 124 4.16 -15.47 -5.43
C THR A 124 3.37 -16.77 -5.47
N LEU A 125 2.05 -16.72 -5.64
CA LEU A 125 1.22 -17.93 -5.74
C LEU A 125 1.53 -18.77 -7.00
N SER A 126 1.74 -18.12 -8.14
CA SER A 126 2.12 -18.80 -9.38
C SER A 126 3.50 -19.43 -9.26
N TRP A 127 4.48 -18.74 -8.68
CA TRP A 127 5.81 -19.28 -8.41
C TRP A 127 5.78 -20.50 -7.47
N VAL A 128 4.99 -20.45 -6.40
CA VAL A 128 4.82 -21.60 -5.49
C VAL A 128 4.20 -22.80 -6.21
N ARG A 129 3.20 -22.56 -7.09
CA ARG A 129 2.58 -23.62 -7.88
C ARG A 129 3.57 -24.30 -8.81
N ASP A 130 4.38 -23.52 -9.51
CA ASP A 130 5.38 -24.05 -10.45
C ASP A 130 6.50 -24.81 -9.72
N SER A 131 6.98 -24.27 -8.60
CA SER A 131 7.97 -24.92 -7.74
C SER A 131 7.48 -26.26 -7.20
N ARG A 132 6.21 -26.36 -6.80
CA ARG A 132 5.63 -27.64 -6.36
C ARG A 132 5.48 -28.65 -7.49
N LYS A 133 5.18 -28.20 -8.71
CA LYS A 133 5.07 -29.08 -9.88
C LYS A 133 6.43 -29.69 -10.22
N SER A 134 7.47 -28.86 -10.29
CA SER A 134 8.86 -29.28 -10.55
C SER A 134 9.36 -30.31 -9.52
N TYR A 135 9.08 -30.10 -8.23
CA TYR A 135 9.45 -31.06 -7.17
C TYR A 135 8.75 -32.42 -7.33
N ARG A 136 7.48 -32.42 -7.75
CA ARG A 136 6.72 -33.65 -7.98
C ARG A 136 7.29 -34.45 -9.15
N ASP A 137 7.59 -33.79 -10.26
CA ASP A 137 8.11 -34.44 -11.46
C ASP A 137 9.48 -35.10 -11.19
N SER A 138 10.33 -34.49 -10.35
CA SER A 138 11.63 -35.06 -9.96
C SER A 138 11.54 -36.32 -9.07
N PHE A 139 10.38 -36.61 -8.46
CA PHE A 139 10.18 -37.79 -7.60
C PHE A 139 9.66 -39.02 -8.36
N TYR A 140 9.22 -38.85 -9.60
CA TYR A 140 8.69 -39.92 -10.46
C TYR A 140 9.66 -40.35 -11.58
N VAL A 141 10.92 -39.89 -11.53
CA VAL A 141 12.04 -40.32 -12.38
C VAL A 141 12.98 -41.19 -11.56
#